data_AF-I0L4T1-F1
#
_entry.id   AF-I0L4T1-F1
#
_cell.length_a   1.000
_cell.length_b   1.000
_cell.length_c   1.000
_cell.angle_alpha   90.00
_cell.angle_beta   90.00
_cell.angle_gamma   90.00
#
_symmetry.space_group_name_H-M   'P 1'
#
loop_
_entity.id
_entity.type
_entity.pdbx_description
1 polymer ?
#
loop_
_entity_poly.entity_id
_entity_poly.type
_entity_poly.pdbx_seq_one_letter_code
_entity_poly.pdbx_strand_id
1 'polypeptide(L)'
;MRDVGYFNDLPHGQPTEMGLREASGKLTADLVGPVVGYLTGGSVLAASAGYAHDELDATRPEIAPLSILTDGEWSWPSDLPYYVERYRVGLPQEFLRHAEALGWRPPRLTRQQLEELEQLLFGQQ
;
A
#
# COMPACT_ATOMS: atom_id res chain seq x y z
N MET A 1 5.98 -5.96 -11.23
CA MET A 1 5.45 -4.81 -10.47
C MET A 1 6.36 -4.56 -9.28
N ARG A 2 6.42 -3.34 -8.77
CA ARG A 2 7.19 -3.01 -7.56
C ARG A 2 6.26 -2.97 -6.35
N ASP A 3 6.79 -3.28 -5.17
CA ASP A 3 5.99 -3.42 -3.97
C ASP A 3 6.30 -2.32 -2.96
N VAL A 4 5.28 -1.77 -2.31
CA VAL A 4 5.42 -0.77 -1.26
C VAL A 4 4.47 -1.06 -0.09
N GLY A 5 4.94 -0.84 1.13
CA GLY A 5 4.13 -1.02 2.35
C GLY A 5 4.05 -2.44 2.90
N TYR A 6 4.73 -3.41 2.29
CA TYR A 6 4.83 -4.79 2.79
C TYR A 6 5.92 -4.94 3.86
N PHE A 7 5.74 -4.23 4.98
CA PHE A 7 6.70 -4.22 6.09
C PHE A 7 6.85 -5.61 6.74
N ASN A 8 8.06 -5.97 7.15
CA ASN A 8 8.39 -7.32 7.62
C ASN A 8 7.61 -7.77 8.88
N ASP A 9 7.16 -6.83 9.72
CA ASP A 9 6.42 -7.10 10.95
C ASP A 9 4.90 -7.31 10.73
N LEU A 10 4.41 -7.14 9.50
CA LEU A 10 3.00 -7.35 9.16
C LEU A 10 2.74 -8.83 8.81
N PRO A 11 1.53 -9.35 9.06
CA PRO A 11 1.17 -10.72 8.67
C PRO A 11 1.30 -11.02 7.17
N HIS A 12 1.13 -9.99 6.33
CA HIS A 12 1.31 -10.04 4.87
C HIS A 12 2.63 -9.41 4.42
N GLY A 13 3.56 -9.20 5.36
CA GLY A 13 4.85 -8.57 5.13
C GLY A 13 5.77 -9.37 4.22
N GLN A 14 6.69 -8.66 3.57
CA GLN A 14 7.80 -9.27 2.84
C GLN A 14 9.08 -9.19 3.68
N PRO A 15 10.06 -10.10 3.48
CA PRO A 15 11.35 -10.04 4.15
C PRO A 15 12.15 -8.83 3.66
N THR A 16 11.83 -7.66 4.21
CA THR A 16 12.46 -6.37 3.94
C THR A 16 13.26 -5.92 5.15
N GLU A 17 14.24 -5.03 4.93
CA GLU A 17 15.08 -4.49 6.01
C GLU A 17 14.35 -3.50 6.92
N MET A 18 13.13 -3.05 6.57
CA MET A 18 12.41 -2.01 7.31
C MET A 18 11.10 -2.53 7.88
N GLY A 19 10.98 -2.45 9.21
CA GLY A 19 9.73 -2.71 9.92
C GLY A 19 8.75 -1.54 9.90
N LEU A 20 7.47 -1.84 10.11
CA LEU A 20 6.39 -0.84 10.16
C LEU A 20 6.62 0.15 11.31
N ARG A 21 7.04 -0.39 12.46
CA ARG A 21 7.35 0.41 13.65
C ARG A 21 8.54 1.34 13.41
N GLU A 22 9.53 0.91 12.65
CA GLU A 22 10.67 1.74 12.29
C GLU A 22 10.30 2.81 11.27
N ALA A 23 9.35 2.53 10.38
CA ALA A 23 8.88 3.49 9.39
C ALA A 23 7.98 4.58 9.98
N SER A 24 7.41 4.35 11.17
CA SER A 24 6.51 5.28 11.85
C SER A 24 7.16 6.64 12.14
N GLY A 25 6.44 7.72 11.84
CA GLY A 25 6.89 9.10 12.04
C GLY A 25 7.93 9.60 11.03
N LYS A 26 8.27 8.81 10.00
CA LYS A 26 9.27 9.20 8.99
C LYS A 26 8.69 9.98 7.80
N LEU A 27 7.37 10.02 7.61
CA LEU A 27 6.73 10.86 6.60
C LEU A 27 6.49 12.27 7.13
N THR A 28 6.78 13.28 6.30
CA THR A 28 6.47 14.68 6.61
C THR A 28 4.96 14.91 6.62
N ALA A 29 4.50 15.79 7.52
CA ALA A 29 3.07 16.02 7.73
C ALA A 29 2.34 16.51 6.47
N ASP A 30 2.98 17.38 5.67
CA ASP A 30 2.42 17.92 4.43
C ASP A 30 2.20 16.86 3.34
N LEU A 31 2.92 15.74 3.40
CA LEU A 31 2.77 14.64 2.44
C LEU A 31 1.70 13.62 2.86
N VAL A 32 1.24 13.63 4.11
CA VAL A 32 0.27 12.63 4.61
C VAL A 32 -1.02 12.66 3.78
N GLY A 33 -1.64 13.82 3.63
CA GLY A 33 -2.89 13.96 2.87
C GLY A 33 -2.77 13.51 1.41
N PRO A 34 -1.79 14.03 0.63
CA PRO A 34 -1.56 13.62 -0.75
C PRO A 34 -1.27 12.12 -0.89
N VAL A 35 -0.43 11.55 -0.02
CA VAL A 35 -0.07 10.12 -0.08
C VAL A 35 -1.26 9.24 0.26
N VAL A 36 -2.03 9.56 1.31
CA VAL A 36 -3.25 8.82 1.66
C VAL A 36 -4.24 8.85 0.51
N GLY A 37 -4.49 10.03 -0.08
CA GLY A 37 -5.38 10.17 -1.22
C GLY A 37 -4.94 9.35 -2.44
N TYR A 38 -3.63 9.31 -2.71
CA TYR A 38 -3.07 8.49 -3.78
C TYR A 38 -3.28 6.99 -3.52
N LEU A 39 -2.90 6.51 -2.34
CA LEU A 39 -2.98 5.10 -1.98
C LEU A 39 -4.43 4.60 -1.96
N THR A 40 -5.36 5.37 -1.41
CA THR A 40 -6.80 5.03 -1.39
C THR A 40 -7.42 5.07 -2.78
N GLY A 41 -6.86 5.85 -3.71
CA GLY A 41 -7.33 5.94 -5.09
C GLY A 41 -6.91 4.77 -6.00
N GLY A 42 -6.06 3.86 -5.51
CA GLY A 42 -5.57 2.73 -6.29
C GLY A 42 -6.68 1.82 -6.82
N SER A 43 -6.40 1.11 -7.90
CA SER A 43 -7.31 0.08 -8.42
C SER A 43 -7.13 -1.20 -7.62
N VAL A 44 -8.21 -1.87 -7.22
CA VAL A 44 -8.13 -3.17 -6.53
C VAL A 44 -7.68 -4.22 -7.53
N LEU A 45 -6.55 -4.86 -7.25
CA LEU A 45 -5.96 -5.90 -8.06
C LEU A 45 -6.32 -7.30 -7.56
N ALA A 46 -6.35 -7.49 -6.24
CA ALA A 46 -6.82 -8.73 -5.64
C ALA A 46 -7.49 -8.45 -4.30
N ALA A 47 -8.55 -9.17 -3.99
CA ALA A 47 -9.22 -9.10 -2.69
C ALA A 47 -8.99 -10.40 -1.92
N SER A 48 -8.63 -10.28 -0.64
CA SER A 48 -8.56 -11.43 0.26
C SER A 48 -9.86 -11.56 1.08
N ALA A 49 -10.09 -12.74 1.65
CA ALA A 49 -11.15 -12.95 2.63
C ALA A 49 -10.73 -12.54 4.07
N GLY A 50 -9.47 -12.13 4.27
CA GLY A 50 -8.93 -11.73 5.56
C GLY A 50 -9.09 -10.23 5.82
N TYR A 51 -8.91 -9.84 7.09
CA TYR A 51 -8.94 -8.45 7.53
C TYR A 51 -7.55 -8.01 7.98
N ALA A 52 -7.25 -6.74 7.74
CA ALA A 52 -6.09 -6.08 8.32
C ALA A 52 -6.42 -5.58 9.73
N HIS A 53 -5.43 -5.63 10.62
CA HIS A 53 -5.49 -5.12 11.98
C HIS A 53 -4.35 -4.14 12.21
N ASP A 54 -4.53 -3.18 13.12
CA ASP A 54 -3.47 -2.25 13.50
C ASP A 54 -2.43 -2.95 14.38
N GLU A 55 -1.29 -3.32 13.79
CA GLU A 55 -0.21 -4.02 14.48
C GLU A 55 0.64 -3.11 15.39
N LEU A 56 0.44 -1.78 15.32
CA LEU A 56 1.12 -0.82 16.21
C LEU A 56 0.31 -0.53 17.48
N ASP A 57 -0.99 -0.83 17.47
CA ASP A 57 -1.90 -0.70 18.61
C ASP A 57 -1.99 -2.02 19.39
N ALA A 58 -1.82 -1.96 20.72
CA ALA A 58 -1.86 -3.15 21.57
C ALA A 58 -3.23 -3.86 21.56
N THR A 59 -4.31 -3.14 21.22
CA THR A 59 -5.66 -3.68 21.14
C THR A 59 -5.99 -4.33 19.80
N ARG A 60 -5.10 -4.19 18.79
CA ARG A 60 -5.23 -4.73 17.42
C ARG A 60 -6.63 -4.54 16.81
N PRO A 61 -7.16 -3.29 16.79
CA PRO A 61 -8.43 -3.01 16.16
C PRO A 61 -8.40 -3.40 14.68
N GLU A 62 -9.53 -3.87 14.16
CA GLU A 62 -9.73 -4.14 12.73
C GLU A 62 -9.68 -2.82 11.94
N ILE A 63 -9.00 -2.84 10.80
CA ILE A 63 -8.88 -1.70 9.88
C ILE A 63 -9.92 -1.84 8.76
N ALA A 64 -9.76 -2.87 7.92
CA ALA A 64 -10.60 -3.14 6.75
C ALA A 64 -10.30 -4.54 6.18
N PRO A 65 -11.14 -5.07 5.27
CA PRO A 65 -10.76 -6.21 4.44
C PRO A 65 -9.43 -5.96 3.73
N LEU A 66 -8.54 -6.97 3.77
CA LEU A 66 -7.24 -6.88 3.14
C LEU A 66 -7.37 -7.14 1.64
N SER A 67 -6.91 -6.19 0.85
CA SER A 67 -6.81 -6.25 -0.60
C SER A 67 -5.44 -5.74 -1.04
N ILE A 68 -5.05 -6.11 -2.26
CA ILE A 68 -3.89 -5.53 -2.96
C ILE A 68 -4.42 -4.48 -3.91
N LEU A 69 -3.92 -3.25 -3.79
CA LEU A 69 -4.18 -2.16 -4.71
C LEU A 69 -2.98 -1.91 -5.62
N THR A 70 -3.22 -1.24 -6.75
CA THR A 70 -2.18 -0.88 -7.71
C THR A 70 -2.50 0.39 -8.50
N ASP A 71 -1.46 1.05 -9.00
CA ASP A 71 -1.50 2.07 -10.05
C ASP A 71 -1.03 1.52 -11.42
N GLY A 72 -0.68 0.23 -11.50
CA GLY A 72 -0.13 -0.44 -12.68
C GLY A 72 1.39 -0.61 -12.68
N GLU A 73 2.12 0.15 -11.86
CA GLU A 73 3.58 0.01 -11.70
C GLU A 73 3.96 -0.47 -10.29
N TRP A 74 3.23 0.02 -9.29
CA TRP A 74 3.36 -0.32 -7.88
C TRP A 74 2.15 -1.09 -7.36
N SER A 75 2.37 -1.94 -6.35
CA SER A 75 1.30 -2.46 -5.51
C SER A 75 1.52 -2.23 -4.03
N TRP A 76 0.41 -2.20 -3.31
CA TRP A 76 0.39 -2.02 -1.87
C TRP A 76 -0.81 -2.69 -1.23
N PRO A 77 -0.72 -3.05 0.06
CA PRO A 77 -1.85 -3.55 0.82
C PRO A 77 -2.84 -2.42 1.16
N SER A 78 -4.12 -2.77 1.29
CA SER A 78 -5.23 -1.81 1.51
C SER A 78 -5.22 -1.09 2.85
N ASP A 79 -4.41 -1.56 3.80
CA ASP A 79 -4.20 -0.95 5.11
C ASP A 79 -3.04 0.05 5.15
N LEU A 80 -2.19 0.10 4.12
CA LEU A 80 -1.11 1.08 4.02
C LEU A 80 -1.58 2.55 4.19
N PRO A 81 -2.69 3.00 3.56
CA PRO A 81 -3.22 4.36 3.78
C PRO A 81 -3.49 4.64 5.27
N TYR A 82 -4.02 3.67 6.00
CA TYR A 82 -4.32 3.81 7.43
C TYR A 82 -3.02 4.04 8.23
N TYR A 83 -1.96 3.29 7.95
CA TYR A 83 -0.68 3.47 8.62
C TYR A 83 0.00 4.80 8.28
N VAL A 84 -0.15 5.28 7.04
CA VAL A 84 0.34 6.61 6.64
C VAL A 84 -0.44 7.71 7.37
N GLU A 85 -1.77 7.62 7.40
CA GLU A 85 -2.63 8.62 8.05
C GLU A 85 -2.37 8.70 9.56
N ARG A 86 -2.41 7.55 10.23
CA ARG A 86 -2.36 7.48 11.70
C ARG A 86 -0.96 7.62 12.26
N TYR A 87 0.05 7.05 11.59
CA TYR A 87 1.41 6.93 12.13
C TYR A 87 2.46 7.65 11.29
N ARG A 88 2.08 8.32 10.19
CA ARG A 88 3.03 9.00 9.28
C ARG A 88 4.15 8.08 8.85
N VAL A 89 3.78 6.85 8.50
CA VAL A 89 4.71 5.83 8.03
C VAL A 89 5.42 6.31 6.78
N GLY A 90 6.75 6.30 6.82
CA GLY A 90 7.61 6.67 5.70
C GLY A 90 7.59 5.61 4.60
N LEU A 91 7.55 6.07 3.35
CA LEU A 91 7.59 5.23 2.16
C LEU A 91 8.89 5.47 1.38
N PRO A 92 9.33 4.52 0.53
CA PRO A 92 10.48 4.72 -0.34
C PRO A 92 10.36 5.99 -1.18
N GLN A 93 11.43 6.79 -1.26
CA GLN A 93 11.41 8.07 -1.99
C GLN A 93 11.08 7.91 -3.48
N GLU A 94 11.42 6.76 -4.07
CA GLU A 94 11.07 6.45 -5.45
C GLU A 94 9.56 6.30 -5.68
N PHE A 95 8.85 5.70 -4.74
CA PHE A 95 7.39 5.62 -4.77
C PHE A 95 6.77 7.01 -4.65
N LEU A 96 7.28 7.83 -3.71
CA LEU A 96 6.79 9.20 -3.52
C LEU A 96 6.99 10.06 -4.76
N ARG A 97 8.15 9.97 -5.42
CA ARG A 97 8.40 10.67 -6.69
C ARG A 97 7.51 10.17 -7.83
N HIS A 98 7.22 8.87 -7.88
CA HIS A 98 6.30 8.30 -8.86
C HIS A 98 4.88 8.86 -8.67
N ALA A 99 4.35 8.80 -7.43
CA ALA A 99 3.04 9.32 -7.10
C ALA A 99 2.92 10.83 -7.32
N GLU A 100 3.97 11.60 -7.00
CA GLU A 100 4.05 13.03 -7.26
C GLU A 100 4.03 13.34 -8.77
N ALA A 101 4.76 12.58 -9.59
CA ALA A 101 4.77 12.74 -11.05
C ALA A 101 3.40 12.47 -11.69
N LEU A 102 2.56 11.66 -11.03
CA LEU A 102 1.16 11.43 -11.41
C LEU A 102 0.20 12.44 -10.77
N GLY A 103 0.72 13.50 -10.12
CA GLY A 103 -0.07 14.55 -9.50
C GLY A 103 -0.91 14.05 -8.32
N TRP A 104 -0.43 13.04 -7.60
CA TRP A 104 -1.13 12.39 -6.49
C TRP A 104 -2.50 11.84 -6.87
N ARG A 105 -2.64 11.41 -8.13
CA ARG A 105 -3.84 10.74 -8.64
C ARG A 105 -3.44 9.48 -9.41
N PRO A 106 -3.69 8.27 -8.87
CA PRO A 106 -3.38 7.06 -9.59
C PRO A 106 -4.24 6.96 -10.86
N PRO A 107 -3.71 6.34 -11.93
CA PRO A 107 -4.45 6.13 -13.16
C PRO A 107 -5.60 5.16 -12.94
N ARG A 108 -6.69 5.36 -13.70
CA ARG A 108 -7.80 4.41 -13.74
C ARG A 108 -7.44 3.29 -14.69
N LEU A 109 -7.21 2.09 -14.14
CA LEU A 109 -6.96 0.91 -14.95
C LEU A 109 -8.26 0.32 -15.47
N THR A 110 -8.26 -0.10 -16.72
CA THR A 110 -9.36 -0.88 -17.30
C THR A 110 -9.37 -2.29 -16.73
N ARG A 111 -10.52 -2.96 -16.83
CA ARG A 111 -10.65 -4.36 -16.42
C ARG A 111 -9.62 -5.26 -17.10
N GLN A 112 -9.39 -5.09 -18.40
CA GLN A 112 -8.40 -5.88 -19.14
C GLN A 112 -6.98 -5.68 -18.59
N GLN A 113 -6.60 -4.43 -18.27
CA GLN A 113 -5.29 -4.16 -17.68
C GLN A 113 -5.14 -4.79 -16.30
N LEU A 114 -6.20 -4.79 -15.48
CA LEU A 114 -6.19 -5.47 -14.18
C LEU A 114 -6.03 -6.98 -14.34
N GLU A 115 -6.78 -7.59 -15.25
CA GLU A 115 -6.70 -9.02 -15.54
C GLU A 115 -5.30 -9.43 -16.03
N GLU A 116 -4.66 -8.61 -16.88
CA GLU A 116 -3.27 -8.82 -17.33
C GLU A 116 -2.27 -8.72 -16.16
N LEU A 117 -2.43 -7.73 -15.28
CA LEU A 117 -1.58 -7.56 -14.09
C LEU A 117 -1.76 -8.71 -13.09
N GLU A 118 -3.00 -9.15 -12.85
CA GLU A 118 -3.31 -10.30 -11.99
C GLU A 118 -2.64 -11.58 -12.53
N GLN A 119 -2.72 -11.84 -13.83
CA GLN A 119 -2.06 -12.99 -14.45
C GLN A 119 -0.53 -12.92 -14.32
N LEU A 120 0.07 -11.75 -14.43
CA LEU A 120 1.52 -11.60 -14.25
C LEU A 120 1.97 -11.86 -12.80
N LEU A 121 1.12 -11.53 -11.82
CA LEU A 121 1.41 -11.72 -10.39
C LEU A 121 1.12 -13.12 -9.88
N PHE A 122 -0.01 -13.70 -10.29
CA PHE A 122 -0.50 -14.98 -9.77
C PHE A 122 -0.39 -16.13 -10.76
N GLY A 123 -0.16 -15.85 -12.05
CA GLY A 123 -0.11 -16.85 -13.11
C GLY A 123 1.22 -17.58 -13.26
N GLN A 124 2.18 -17.38 -12.36
CA GLN A 124 3.32 -18.30 -12.23
C GLN A 124 2.93 -19.45 -11.29
N GLN A 125 2.13 -20.40 -11.81
CA GLN A 125 1.93 -21.72 -11.21
C GLN A 125 2.31 -22.82 -12.20
#